data_AF-A0A0A1PSR8-F1
#
_entry.id   AF-A0A0A1PSR8-F1
#
_cell.length_a   1.000
_cell.length_b   1.000
_cell.length_c   1.000
_cell.angle_alpha   90.00
_cell.angle_beta   90.00
_cell.angle_gamma   90.00
#
_symmetry.space_group_name_H-M   'P 1'
#
loop_
_entity.id
_entity.type
_entity.pdbx_description
1 polymer ?
#
loop_
_entity_poly.entity_id
_entity_poly.type
_entity_poly.pdbx_seq_one_letter_code
_entity_poly.pdbx_strand_id
1 'polypeptide(L)'
;MPRPVLRLLAAAMLLAGVAGPAGASPFGEDVPPNEAASIAAIRAAIVDAYHHQLGAPGSLARRDAHAKAHGCVGASFTVLPRLAPELRAGVFARPRTYPAVIRFSNGFRAERDDHAGDGRGMAIKLLGVAGRKLLERERWEPT
;
A
#
# COMPACT_ATOMS: atom_id res chain seq x y z
N MET A 1 56.10 17.00 54.13
CA MET A 1 54.97 17.78 53.57
C MET A 1 54.04 16.83 52.83
N PRO A 2 52.73 16.81 53.14
CA PRO A 2 51.80 15.77 52.70
C PRO A 2 51.35 15.97 51.24
N ARG A 3 51.19 14.86 50.52
CA ARG A 3 50.61 14.80 49.16
C ARG A 3 49.07 14.93 49.26
N PRO A 4 48.39 15.74 48.43
CA PRO A 4 46.93 15.76 48.42
C PRO A 4 46.38 14.53 47.70
N VAL A 5 45.52 13.78 48.39
CA VAL A 5 44.75 12.65 47.86
C VAL A 5 43.59 13.22 47.04
N LEU A 6 43.62 13.02 45.72
CA LEU A 6 42.54 13.40 44.81
C LEU A 6 41.35 12.46 45.05
N ARG A 7 40.26 12.98 45.60
CA ARG A 7 38.99 12.26 45.77
C ARG A 7 38.31 12.14 44.41
N LEU A 8 38.21 10.90 43.91
CA LEU A 8 37.45 10.55 42.72
C LEU A 8 35.94 10.58 43.07
N LEU A 9 35.23 11.62 42.66
CA LEU A 9 33.77 11.67 42.70
C LEU A 9 33.24 10.96 41.45
N ALA A 10 32.80 9.72 41.61
CA ALA A 10 32.05 9.00 40.57
C ALA A 10 30.62 9.56 40.51
N ALA A 11 30.33 10.34 39.47
CA ALA A 11 28.97 10.74 39.13
C ALA A 11 28.30 9.59 38.38
N ALA A 12 27.40 8.86 39.05
CA ALA A 12 26.53 7.89 38.40
C ALA A 12 25.47 8.64 37.58
N MET A 13 25.66 8.73 36.26
CA MET A 13 24.58 9.14 35.35
C MET A 13 23.52 8.03 35.35
N LEU A 14 22.39 8.27 36.01
CA LEU A 14 21.17 7.52 35.71
C LEU A 14 20.77 7.87 34.27
N LEU A 15 21.00 6.94 33.33
CA LEU A 15 20.24 6.93 32.09
C LEU A 15 18.80 6.55 32.46
N ALA A 16 17.95 7.56 32.60
CA ALA A 16 16.52 7.36 32.48
C ALA A 16 16.25 6.93 31.03
N GLY A 17 16.02 5.63 30.83
CA GLY A 17 15.48 5.14 29.56
C GLY A 17 14.15 5.82 29.31
N VAL A 18 14.10 6.71 28.32
CA VAL A 18 12.84 7.20 27.78
C VAL A 18 12.20 5.98 27.12
N ALA A 19 11.25 5.36 27.82
CA ALA A 19 10.35 4.41 27.20
C ALA A 19 9.65 5.13 26.05
N GLY A 20 9.91 4.68 24.82
CA GLY A 20 9.19 5.16 23.64
C GLY A 20 7.68 4.97 23.83
N PRO A 21 6.85 5.80 23.20
CA PRO A 21 5.41 5.73 23.38
C PRO A 21 4.91 4.32 23.08
N ALA A 22 4.16 3.75 24.02
CA ALA A 22 3.50 2.47 23.86
C ALA A 22 2.53 2.58 22.67
N GLY A 23 2.92 2.06 21.52
CA GLY A 23 2.11 2.14 20.29
C GLY A 23 2.91 2.10 18.98
N ALA A 24 4.22 2.35 19.01
CA ALA A 24 5.03 2.33 17.79
C ALA A 24 5.06 0.93 17.16
N SER A 25 4.46 0.78 15.98
CA SER A 25 4.54 -0.47 15.22
C SER A 25 6.00 -0.76 14.83
N PRO A 26 6.38 -2.01 14.54
CA PRO A 26 7.73 -2.34 14.06
C PRO A 26 8.11 -1.61 12.75
N PHE A 27 7.16 -0.92 12.11
CA PHE A 27 7.37 -0.09 10.92
C PHE A 27 7.41 1.42 11.22
N GLY A 28 7.44 1.82 12.49
CA GLY A 28 7.46 3.23 12.90
C GLY A 28 6.12 3.96 12.74
N GLU A 29 5.02 3.20 12.66
CA GLU A 29 3.67 3.76 12.65
C GLU A 29 3.29 4.21 14.06
N ASP A 30 2.80 5.44 14.17
CA ASP A 30 2.21 6.00 15.39
C ASP A 30 0.69 5.92 15.27
N VAL A 31 0.07 5.09 16.11
CA VAL A 31 -1.37 4.83 16.10
C VAL A 31 -2.09 5.93 16.88
N PRO A 32 -2.91 6.77 16.23
CA PRO A 32 -3.62 7.85 16.92
C PRO A 32 -4.61 7.31 17.95
N PRO A 33 -4.82 8.01 19.08
CA PRO A 33 -5.71 7.55 20.14
C PRO A 33 -7.18 7.41 19.71
N ASN A 34 -7.58 8.07 18.61
CA ASN A 34 -8.93 8.01 18.04
C ASN A 34 -9.03 7.13 16.78
N GLU A 35 -8.03 6.31 16.46
CA GLU A 35 -8.02 5.50 15.24
C GLU A 35 -9.22 4.56 15.19
N ALA A 36 -9.51 3.82 16.29
CA ALA A 36 -10.64 2.89 16.33
C ALA A 36 -11.99 3.57 16.05
N ALA A 37 -12.20 4.77 16.59
CA ALA A 37 -13.40 5.56 16.33
C ALA A 37 -13.44 6.06 14.88
N SER A 38 -12.29 6.50 14.35
CA SER A 38 -12.17 6.94 12.95
C SER A 38 -12.43 5.79 11.97
N ILE A 39 -11.89 4.60 12.22
CA ILE A 39 -12.16 3.38 11.44
C ILE A 39 -13.65 3.07 11.46
N ALA A 40 -14.29 3.09 12.63
CA ALA A 40 -15.72 2.83 12.75
C ALA A 40 -16.57 3.85 11.95
N ALA A 41 -16.22 5.14 12.04
CA ALA A 41 -16.90 6.21 11.32
C ALA A 41 -16.71 6.11 9.81
N ILE A 42 -15.49 5.87 9.33
CA ILE A 42 -15.18 5.69 7.91
C ILE A 42 -15.91 4.47 7.36
N ARG A 43 -15.90 3.36 8.10
CA ARG A 43 -16.64 2.14 7.72
C ARG A 43 -18.13 2.43 7.58
N ALA A 44 -18.74 3.11 8.54
CA ALA A 44 -20.16 3.45 8.48
C ALA A 44 -20.45 4.31 7.23
N ALA A 45 -19.65 5.36 6.99
CA ALA A 45 -19.81 6.24 5.85
C ALA A 45 -19.69 5.52 4.49
N ILE A 46 -18.73 4.60 4.36
CA ILE A 46 -18.54 3.81 3.13
C ILE A 46 -19.72 2.86 2.90
N VAL A 47 -20.17 2.17 3.96
CA VAL A 47 -21.33 1.26 3.89
C VAL A 47 -22.59 2.02 3.48
N ASP A 48 -22.85 3.17 4.10
CA ASP A 48 -24.00 4.01 3.78
C ASP A 48 -23.95 4.52 2.34
N ALA A 49 -22.80 5.01 1.88
CA ALA A 49 -22.61 5.46 0.50
C ALA A 49 -22.85 4.33 -0.51
N TYR A 50 -22.39 3.11 -0.19
CA TYR A 50 -22.59 1.94 -1.03
C TYR A 50 -24.07 1.53 -1.12
N HIS A 51 -24.78 1.52 0.01
CA HIS A 51 -26.22 1.27 0.02
C HIS A 51 -27.00 2.32 -0.76
N HIS A 52 -26.61 3.59 -0.68
CA HIS A 52 -27.23 4.64 -1.48
C HIS A 52 -26.95 4.47 -2.97
N GLN A 53 -25.73 4.07 -3.35
CA GLN A 53 -25.36 3.87 -4.75
C GLN A 53 -26.04 2.64 -5.36
N LEU A 54 -26.26 1.58 -4.57
CA LEU A 54 -26.80 0.30 -5.04
C LEU A 54 -28.25 0.00 -4.62
N GLY A 55 -28.91 0.93 -3.94
CA GLY A 55 -30.26 0.73 -3.41
C GLY A 55 -31.36 0.74 -4.48
N ALA A 56 -31.07 1.23 -5.69
CA ALA A 56 -32.04 1.31 -6.77
C ALA A 56 -32.01 0.06 -7.67
N PRO A 57 -33.18 -0.51 -8.04
CA PRO A 57 -33.24 -1.61 -9.00
C PRO A 57 -32.51 -1.24 -10.31
N GLY A 58 -31.59 -2.11 -10.74
CA GLY A 58 -30.77 -1.88 -11.94
C GLY A 58 -29.48 -1.09 -11.72
N SER A 59 -29.16 -0.67 -10.50
CA SER A 59 -27.87 -0.07 -10.20
C SER A 59 -26.72 -1.07 -10.40
N LEU A 60 -25.62 -0.62 -11.02
CA LEU A 60 -24.42 -1.42 -11.21
C LEU A 60 -23.37 -1.08 -10.15
N ALA A 61 -22.81 -2.13 -9.52
CA ALA A 61 -21.62 -1.99 -8.69
C ALA A 61 -20.44 -1.52 -9.55
N ARG A 62 -19.97 -0.31 -9.29
CA ARG A 62 -18.80 0.29 -9.93
C ARG A 62 -17.63 0.32 -8.94
N ARG A 63 -16.43 0.55 -9.46
CA ARG A 63 -15.26 0.82 -8.62
C ARG A 63 -15.44 2.18 -7.93
N ASP A 64 -14.97 2.26 -6.69
CA ASP A 64 -14.99 3.47 -5.84
C ASP A 64 -14.07 4.59 -6.39
N ALA A 65 -13.02 4.21 -7.10
CA ALA A 65 -12.17 5.06 -7.91
C ALA A 65 -11.93 4.37 -9.25
N HIS A 66 -11.54 5.13 -10.26
CA HIS A 66 -11.30 4.60 -11.60
C HIS A 66 -12.50 3.83 -12.19
N ALA A 67 -13.70 4.36 -11.95
CA ALA A 67 -14.94 3.70 -12.34
C ALA A 67 -15.03 3.51 -13.86
N LYS A 68 -14.63 4.51 -14.64
CA LYS A 68 -14.64 4.46 -16.11
C LYS A 68 -13.31 3.94 -16.66
N ALA A 69 -13.37 2.83 -17.40
CA ALA A 69 -12.25 2.36 -18.20
C ALA A 69 -12.18 3.13 -19.53
N HIS A 70 -10.96 3.37 -20.02
CA HIS A 70 -10.72 3.88 -21.37
C HIS A 70 -10.44 2.73 -22.33
N GLY A 71 -9.78 1.68 -21.85
CA GLY A 71 -9.45 0.51 -22.65
C GLY A 71 -8.69 -0.54 -21.86
N CYS A 72 -8.64 -1.75 -22.43
CA CYS A 72 -7.88 -2.88 -21.93
C CYS A 72 -7.07 -3.47 -23.07
N VAL A 73 -5.77 -3.69 -22.85
CA VAL A 73 -4.87 -4.20 -23.87
C VAL A 73 -4.06 -5.38 -23.35
N GLY A 74 -3.83 -6.36 -24.24
CA GLY A 74 -2.79 -7.36 -24.02
C GLY A 74 -1.42 -6.72 -24.19
N ALA A 75 -0.46 -7.10 -23.36
CA ALA A 75 0.87 -6.51 -23.31
C ALA A 75 1.94 -7.57 -22.96
N SER A 76 3.21 -7.18 -23.13
CA SER A 76 4.36 -7.91 -22.63
C SER A 76 5.14 -7.00 -21.69
N PHE A 77 5.40 -7.46 -20.46
CA PHE A 77 6.18 -6.75 -19.46
C PHE A 77 7.56 -7.36 -19.35
N THR A 78 8.60 -6.59 -19.63
CA THR A 78 9.99 -7.09 -19.63
C THR A 78 10.79 -6.46 -18.50
N VAL A 79 11.30 -7.30 -17.61
CA VAL A 79 12.30 -6.94 -16.61
C VAL A 79 13.66 -6.91 -17.29
N LEU A 80 14.28 -5.73 -17.31
CA LEU A 80 15.56 -5.52 -17.99
C LEU A 80 16.71 -6.23 -17.28
N PRO A 81 17.76 -6.63 -18.02
CA PRO A 81 19.01 -7.08 -17.41
C PRO A 81 19.71 -5.94 -16.69
N ARG A 82 20.54 -6.29 -15.70
CA ARG A 82 21.47 -5.38 -15.00
C ARG A 82 20.80 -4.22 -14.23
N LEU A 83 19.61 -4.44 -13.66
CA LEU A 83 19.06 -3.53 -12.65
C LEU A 83 20.04 -3.33 -11.49
N ALA A 84 20.02 -2.18 -10.82
CA ALA A 84 20.81 -1.97 -9.61
C ALA A 84 20.48 -3.06 -8.57
N PRO A 85 21.45 -3.63 -7.82
CA PRO A 85 21.22 -4.75 -6.91
C PRO A 85 20.03 -4.56 -5.95
N GLU A 86 19.85 -3.35 -5.43
CA GLU A 86 18.78 -2.94 -4.52
C GLU A 86 17.37 -2.98 -5.14
N LEU A 87 17.27 -2.92 -6.48
CA LEU A 87 16.00 -3.01 -7.21
C LEU A 87 15.64 -4.45 -7.60
N ARG A 88 16.52 -5.42 -7.40
CA ARG A 88 16.33 -6.82 -7.81
C ARG A 88 15.52 -7.62 -6.79
N ALA A 89 14.30 -7.20 -6.50
CA ALA A 89 13.40 -7.85 -5.56
C ALA A 89 12.14 -8.42 -6.26
N GLY A 90 11.65 -9.57 -5.78
CA GLY A 90 10.41 -10.18 -6.26
C GLY A 90 10.41 -10.42 -7.77
N VAL A 91 9.42 -9.87 -8.48
CA VAL A 91 9.31 -10.00 -9.96
C VAL A 91 10.50 -9.38 -10.70
N PHE A 92 11.22 -8.44 -10.08
CA PHE A 92 12.39 -7.78 -10.66
C PHE A 92 13.71 -8.51 -10.40
N ALA A 93 13.69 -9.62 -9.66
CA ALA A 93 14.91 -10.31 -9.22
C ALA A 93 15.74 -10.87 -10.37
N ARG A 94 15.09 -11.27 -11.47
CA ARG A 94 15.75 -11.85 -12.65
C ARG A 94 15.16 -11.28 -13.94
N PRO A 95 15.98 -11.10 -15.00
CA PRO A 95 15.47 -10.67 -16.30
C PRO A 95 14.49 -11.71 -16.84
N ARG A 96 13.28 -11.25 -17.18
CA ARG A 96 12.19 -12.10 -17.68
C ARG A 96 11.14 -11.23 -18.36
N THR A 97 10.48 -11.80 -19.37
CA THR A 97 9.27 -11.23 -19.96
C THR A 97 8.04 -11.99 -19.48
N TYR A 98 7.00 -11.26 -19.08
CA TYR A 98 5.71 -11.78 -18.63
C TYR A 98 4.61 -11.33 -19.61
N PRO A 99 3.66 -12.21 -19.97
CA PRO A 99 2.41 -11.76 -20.53
C PRO A 99 1.71 -10.85 -19.52
N ALA A 100 1.08 -9.79 -19.99
CA ALA A 100 0.43 -8.82 -19.14
C ALA A 100 -0.89 -8.33 -19.75
N VAL A 101 -1.76 -7.82 -18.89
CA VAL A 101 -2.95 -7.07 -19.28
C VAL A 101 -2.87 -5.69 -18.65
N ILE A 102 -3.11 -4.64 -19.43
CA ILE A 102 -3.09 -3.26 -18.96
C ILE A 102 -4.48 -2.66 -19.10
N ARG A 103 -4.98 -2.04 -18.02
CA ARG A 103 -6.24 -1.30 -18.00
C ARG A 103 -5.98 0.19 -17.80
N PHE A 104 -6.50 1.01 -18.71
CA PHE A 104 -6.50 2.47 -18.61
C PHE A 104 -7.83 2.99 -18.09
N SER A 105 -7.82 4.07 -17.32
CA SER A 105 -9.02 4.67 -16.70
C SER A 105 -8.78 6.12 -16.29
N ASN A 106 -9.86 6.89 -16.11
CA ASN A 106 -9.78 8.14 -15.32
C ASN A 106 -9.75 7.81 -13.83
N GLY A 107 -9.59 8.80 -12.94
CA GLY A 107 -9.49 8.62 -11.49
C GLY A 107 -10.83 8.71 -10.76
N PHE A 108 -11.82 9.36 -11.37
CA PHE A 108 -13.09 9.66 -10.74
C PHE A 108 -13.90 8.42 -10.31
N ARG A 109 -14.67 8.58 -9.23
CA ARG A 109 -15.52 7.54 -8.62
C ARG A 109 -16.74 7.13 -9.45
N ALA A 110 -17.06 7.90 -10.48
CA ALA A 110 -18.19 7.67 -11.37
C ALA A 110 -17.75 7.82 -12.82
N GLU A 111 -18.64 7.49 -13.75
CA GLU A 111 -18.38 7.80 -15.15
C GLU A 111 -18.26 9.30 -15.37
N ARG A 112 -17.19 9.69 -16.05
CA ARG A 112 -16.87 11.08 -16.35
C ARG A 112 -16.27 11.16 -17.74
N ASP A 113 -16.43 12.31 -18.38
CA ASP A 113 -15.76 12.63 -19.63
C ASP A 113 -14.23 12.54 -19.49
N ASP A 114 -13.56 12.01 -20.51
CA ASP A 114 -12.11 11.80 -20.50
C ASP A 114 -11.32 13.09 -20.82
N HIS A 115 -11.98 14.12 -21.34
CA HIS A 115 -11.40 15.45 -21.51
C HIS A 115 -11.36 16.24 -20.20
N ALA A 116 -12.12 15.82 -19.18
CA ALA A 116 -12.08 16.47 -17.88
C ALA A 116 -10.75 16.20 -17.16
N GLY A 117 -10.15 17.26 -16.63
CA GLY A 117 -8.92 17.18 -15.82
C GLY A 117 -9.13 16.30 -14.58
N ASP A 118 -8.30 15.27 -14.46
CA ASP A 118 -8.34 14.26 -13.40
C ASP A 118 -7.08 13.35 -13.49
N GLY A 119 -6.82 12.56 -12.45
CA GLY A 119 -5.82 11.50 -12.50
C GLY A 119 -6.12 10.46 -13.58
N ARG A 120 -5.08 9.75 -14.03
CA ARG A 120 -5.19 8.66 -15.01
C ARG A 120 -4.57 7.39 -14.43
N GLY A 121 -5.37 6.33 -14.40
CA GLY A 121 -4.95 5.02 -13.92
C GLY A 121 -4.37 4.19 -15.06
N MET A 122 -3.23 3.55 -14.82
CA MET A 122 -2.66 2.49 -15.66
C MET A 122 -2.36 1.28 -14.76
N ALA A 123 -3.31 0.36 -14.67
CA ALA A 123 -3.14 -0.86 -13.90
C ALA A 123 -2.49 -1.94 -14.77
N ILE A 124 -1.42 -2.56 -14.29
CA ILE A 124 -0.69 -3.65 -14.98
C ILE A 124 -0.89 -4.94 -14.18
N LYS A 125 -1.47 -5.96 -14.81
CA LYS A 125 -1.53 -7.33 -14.27
C LYS A 125 -0.53 -8.20 -15.00
N LEU A 126 0.45 -8.74 -14.28
CA LEU A 126 1.38 -9.74 -14.80
C LEU A 126 0.76 -11.14 -14.70
N LEU A 127 0.88 -11.92 -15.75
CA LEU A 127 0.41 -13.30 -15.82
C LEU A 127 1.61 -14.27 -15.71
N GLY A 128 1.37 -15.48 -15.23
CA GLY A 128 2.39 -16.52 -15.08
C GLY A 128 3.47 -16.21 -14.03
N VAL A 129 3.17 -15.33 -13.06
CA VAL A 129 4.05 -15.06 -11.92
C VAL A 129 4.00 -16.25 -10.97
N ALA A 130 5.16 -16.86 -10.69
CA ALA A 130 5.29 -17.99 -9.80
C ALA A 130 5.37 -17.55 -8.33
N GLY A 131 4.94 -18.42 -7.42
CA GLY A 131 5.02 -18.20 -5.98
C GLY A 131 3.66 -18.35 -5.28
N ARG A 132 3.70 -18.40 -3.94
CA ARG A 132 2.50 -18.44 -3.10
C ARG A 132 1.80 -17.08 -3.18
N LYS A 133 0.54 -17.07 -3.60
CA LYS A 133 -0.32 -15.88 -3.54
C LYS A 133 -0.61 -15.49 -2.10
N LEU A 134 -0.72 -14.17 -1.86
CA LEU A 134 -0.95 -13.60 -0.53
C LEU A 134 -2.37 -13.91 -0.03
N LEU A 135 -3.36 -13.83 -0.91
CA LEU A 135 -4.75 -14.11 -0.58
C LEU A 135 -4.97 -15.62 -0.53
N GLU A 136 -5.39 -16.12 0.63
CA GLU A 136 -5.59 -17.56 0.87
C GLU A 136 -6.55 -18.19 -0.16
N ARG A 137 -7.63 -17.48 -0.47
CA ARG A 137 -8.66 -17.92 -1.41
C ARG A 137 -8.16 -18.02 -2.85
N GLU A 138 -7.09 -17.30 -3.19
CA GLU A 138 -6.54 -17.27 -4.53
C GLU A 138 -5.31 -18.17 -4.68
N ARG A 139 -4.91 -18.89 -3.62
CA ARG A 139 -3.71 -19.75 -3.61
C ARG A 139 -3.59 -20.68 -4.82
N TRP A 140 -4.72 -21.14 -5.34
CA TRP A 140 -4.82 -22.12 -6.42
C TRP A 140 -5.11 -21.51 -7.79
N GLU A 141 -5.41 -20.21 -7.84
CA GLU A 141 -5.69 -19.54 -9.10
C GLU A 141 -4.41 -19.47 -9.93
N PRO A 142 -4.43 -19.81 -11.22
CA PRO A 142 -3.35 -19.46 -12.13
C PRO A 142 -3.26 -17.93 -12.21
N THR A 143 -2.04 -17.39 -12.34
CA THR A 143 -1.86 -15.98 -12.67
C THR A 143 -1.78 -15.81 -14.17
#